data_AF-A0A9E5KBK8-F1
#
_entry.id   AF-A0A9E5KBK8-F1
#
_cell.length_a   1.000
_cell.length_b   1.000
_cell.length_c   1.000
_cell.angle_alpha   90.00
_cell.angle_beta   90.00
_cell.angle_gamma   90.00
#
_symmetry.space_group_name_H-M   'P 1'
#
loop_
_entity.id
_entity.type
_entity.pdbx_description
1 polymer ?
#
loop_
_entity_poly.entity_id
_entity_poly.type
_entity_poly.pdbx_seq_one_letter_code
_entity_poly.pdbx_strand_id
1 'polypeptide(L)'
;MSRCRQAGRSTGQCTKEENSMLRIWWDKLFGPKTANHAEALVPTVEAVGEVTPVPAPVEAPPVSAEPIIAIRAGVLATMFKDFHSHRATDRGNEETGWLLLGRRDGRGATIEAALPPGEFRDAGMAHVNMNSTAQSVAMRLLKRAHSHLDVLGVAHTHPGRMCRPSQGDYQGDSQWVPYLVQKEGIFAIGVWGMEKNNLNSLPDKANMEQDDDAEVRGDANRLNTIHEDGRAQFHWYALAAGDQWYRHQALQTVEGDDLAATILGHWPVIEQYAGSIDRLIRMQGHLELNLLPLGNGDAPALLMRQPLPRPGEELQVVLQGREVVFFRMVQGEPEEIEAPAERLDSAFYEVMSRLTRGSRKEQQVWS
;
A
#
# COMPACT_ATOMS: atom_id res chain seq x y z
N MET A 1 37.91 -31.51 -21.77
CA MET A 1 37.42 -30.58 -22.82
C MET A 1 35.95 -30.89 -23.10
N SER A 2 35.12 -29.93 -22.74
CA SER A 2 33.71 -29.66 -23.05
C SER A 2 32.76 -30.79 -23.48
N ARG A 3 31.79 -31.10 -22.60
CA ARG A 3 30.41 -31.38 -23.00
C ARG A 3 29.49 -30.34 -22.39
N CYS A 4 28.89 -29.53 -23.25
CA CYS A 4 27.81 -28.61 -22.96
C CYS A 4 26.49 -29.39 -23.07
N ARG A 5 25.67 -29.42 -22.01
CA ARG A 5 24.24 -29.73 -22.10
C ARG A 5 23.50 -28.74 -21.20
N GLN A 6 22.84 -27.79 -21.85
CA GLN A 6 21.80 -26.94 -21.28
C GLN A 6 20.59 -27.80 -20.92
N ALA A 7 20.06 -27.61 -19.71
CA ALA A 7 18.69 -27.95 -19.36
C ALA A 7 18.07 -26.67 -18.79
N GLY A 8 17.23 -26.01 -19.59
CA GLY A 8 16.36 -24.94 -19.12
C GLY A 8 15.21 -25.57 -18.32
N ARG A 9 15.05 -25.15 -17.07
CA ARG A 9 13.81 -25.39 -16.29
C ARG A 9 12.96 -24.13 -16.35
N SER A 10 11.71 -24.31 -16.73
CA SER A 10 10.66 -23.31 -16.77
C SER A 10 10.24 -22.89 -15.36
N THR A 11 10.36 -21.60 -15.06
CA THR A 11 9.74 -20.92 -13.92
C THR A 11 8.25 -20.75 -14.21
N GLY A 12 7.37 -21.50 -13.53
CA GLY A 12 5.93 -21.30 -13.71
C GLY A 12 4.96 -22.23 -12.97
N GLN A 13 5.43 -23.29 -12.30
CA GLN A 13 4.54 -24.26 -11.63
C GLN A 13 4.68 -24.33 -10.09
N CYS A 14 5.50 -23.50 -9.46
CA CYS A 14 5.86 -23.65 -8.04
C CYS A 14 4.82 -23.15 -7.02
N THR A 15 3.80 -22.39 -7.41
CA THR A 15 2.97 -21.64 -6.44
C THR A 15 1.78 -22.41 -5.86
N LYS A 16 1.37 -23.55 -6.43
CA LYS A 16 0.22 -24.32 -5.90
C LYS A 16 0.59 -25.28 -4.78
N GLU A 17 1.73 -25.96 -4.87
CA GLU A 17 2.18 -26.91 -3.85
C GLU A 17 2.70 -26.20 -2.58
N GLU A 18 3.36 -25.05 -2.73
CA GLU A 18 3.83 -24.23 -1.60
C GLU A 18 2.67 -23.65 -0.77
N ASN A 19 1.58 -23.21 -1.43
CA ASN A 19 0.38 -22.72 -0.74
C ASN A 19 -0.43 -23.85 -0.07
N SER A 20 -0.42 -25.07 -0.64
CA SER A 20 -1.06 -26.23 -0.02
C SER A 20 -0.32 -26.69 1.23
N MET A 21 1.02 -26.64 1.21
CA MET A 21 1.83 -26.91 2.38
C MET A 21 1.54 -25.89 3.47
N LEU A 22 1.71 -24.58 3.21
CA LEU A 22 1.47 -23.53 4.21
C LEU A 22 0.08 -23.64 4.88
N ARG A 23 -0.94 -24.06 4.13
CA ARG A 23 -2.30 -24.29 4.64
C ARG A 23 -2.42 -25.55 5.52
N ILE A 24 -1.79 -26.66 5.14
CA ILE A 24 -1.70 -27.87 5.98
C ILE A 24 -0.94 -27.57 7.29
N TRP A 25 0.08 -26.72 7.23
CA TRP A 25 0.84 -26.26 8.40
C TRP A 25 0.02 -25.34 9.31
N TRP A 26 -0.74 -24.43 8.71
CA TRP A 26 -1.66 -23.51 9.38
C TRP A 26 -2.74 -24.24 10.19
N ASP A 27 -3.40 -25.22 9.57
CA ASP A 27 -4.44 -26.05 10.21
C ASP A 27 -3.89 -26.85 11.41
N LYS A 28 -2.59 -27.18 11.37
CA LYS A 28 -1.88 -27.93 12.42
C LYS A 28 -1.49 -27.05 13.62
N LEU A 29 -1.21 -25.76 13.39
CA LEU A 29 -0.77 -24.82 14.42
C LEU A 29 -1.91 -24.07 15.10
N PHE A 30 -2.97 -23.73 14.35
CA PHE A 30 -4.06 -22.87 14.84
C PHE A 30 -5.43 -23.56 14.89
N GLY A 31 -5.48 -24.85 14.53
CA GLY A 31 -6.66 -25.70 14.60
C GLY A 31 -7.59 -25.58 13.37
N PRO A 32 -8.34 -26.64 13.03
CA PRO A 32 -9.15 -26.66 11.80
C PRO A 32 -10.38 -25.75 11.94
N LYS A 33 -10.49 -24.73 11.08
CA LYS A 33 -11.77 -24.01 10.86
C LYS A 33 -12.23 -24.21 9.41
N THR A 34 -13.43 -24.77 9.33
CA THR A 34 -14.27 -25.14 8.18
C THR A 34 -13.90 -24.55 6.81
N ALA A 35 -13.51 -25.45 5.90
CA ALA A 35 -13.37 -25.20 4.48
C ALA A 35 -14.74 -25.13 3.77
N ASN A 36 -14.93 -24.18 2.87
CA ASN A 36 -15.64 -24.40 1.61
C ASN A 36 -15.31 -23.34 0.54
N HIS A 37 -15.12 -23.87 -0.67
CA HIS A 37 -15.03 -23.24 -2.00
C HIS A 37 -13.79 -22.41 -2.39
N ALA A 38 -12.99 -23.00 -3.28
CA ALA A 38 -12.28 -22.29 -4.35
C ALA A 38 -12.19 -23.21 -5.59
N GLU A 39 -13.10 -23.03 -6.54
CA GLU A 39 -13.02 -23.59 -7.89
C GLU A 39 -13.22 -22.45 -8.91
N ALA A 40 -12.45 -22.56 -10.01
CA ALA A 40 -12.45 -21.73 -11.23
C ALA A 40 -11.79 -20.33 -11.10
N LEU A 41 -10.94 -19.84 -12.01
CA LEU A 41 -10.81 -20.04 -13.45
C LEU A 41 -9.31 -19.97 -13.87
N VAL A 42 -8.87 -20.85 -14.77
CA VAL A 42 -7.64 -20.67 -15.56
C VAL A 42 -8.09 -20.50 -17.02
N PRO A 43 -7.80 -19.38 -17.69
CA PRO A 43 -8.14 -19.24 -19.09
C PRO A 43 -7.14 -20.01 -19.96
N THR A 44 -7.69 -20.78 -20.90
CA THR A 44 -7.02 -21.48 -21.98
C THR A 44 -6.47 -20.46 -22.98
N VAL A 45 -5.18 -20.55 -23.33
CA VAL A 45 -4.56 -19.73 -24.37
C VAL A 45 -4.85 -20.38 -25.73
N GLU A 46 -5.72 -19.77 -26.53
CA GLU A 46 -5.94 -20.14 -27.93
C GLU A 46 -4.92 -19.47 -28.86
N ALA A 47 -4.63 -20.18 -29.95
CA ALA A 47 -3.56 -19.90 -30.89
C ALA A 47 -3.77 -18.63 -31.74
N VAL A 48 -2.64 -18.05 -32.12
CA VAL A 48 -2.43 -16.80 -32.86
C VAL A 48 -3.10 -16.84 -34.23
N GLY A 49 -4.05 -15.91 -34.45
CA GLY A 49 -4.68 -15.62 -35.73
C GLY A 49 -3.93 -14.58 -36.57
N GLU A 50 -4.25 -14.56 -37.87
CA GLU A 50 -3.64 -13.85 -38.98
C GLU A 50 -3.36 -12.35 -38.80
N VAL A 51 -2.27 -11.90 -39.43
CA VAL A 51 -1.84 -10.50 -39.51
C VAL A 51 -2.77 -9.73 -40.43
N THR A 52 -3.65 -8.91 -39.87
CA THR A 52 -4.40 -7.88 -40.60
C THR A 52 -3.48 -6.73 -41.05
N PRO A 53 -3.69 -6.16 -42.25
CA PRO A 53 -2.90 -5.04 -42.74
C PRO A 53 -3.10 -3.77 -41.89
N VAL A 54 -2.00 -3.07 -41.65
CA VAL A 54 -1.91 -1.86 -40.84
C VAL A 54 -2.78 -0.74 -41.46
N PRO A 55 -3.80 -0.22 -40.74
CA PRO A 55 -4.55 0.94 -41.21
C PRO A 55 -3.65 2.18 -41.24
N ALA A 56 -3.86 3.04 -42.23
CA ALA A 56 -3.15 4.30 -42.40
C ALA A 56 -3.24 5.17 -41.13
N PRO A 57 -2.25 6.08 -40.88
CA PRO A 57 -2.21 6.88 -39.67
C PRO A 57 -3.46 7.77 -39.61
N VAL A 58 -4.35 7.45 -38.67
CA VAL A 58 -5.43 8.35 -38.28
C VAL A 58 -4.75 9.55 -37.62
N GLU A 59 -4.98 10.75 -38.16
CA GLU A 59 -4.52 12.00 -37.54
C GLU A 59 -4.94 12.00 -36.07
N ALA A 60 -3.94 12.04 -35.18
CA ALA A 60 -4.19 12.02 -33.75
C ALA A 60 -5.07 13.24 -33.39
N PRO A 61 -6.16 13.04 -32.64
CA PRO A 61 -6.97 14.17 -32.18
C PRO A 61 -6.08 15.17 -31.43
N PRO A 62 -6.40 16.48 -31.50
CA PRO A 62 -5.63 17.51 -30.81
C PRO A 62 -5.51 17.13 -29.33
N VAL A 63 -4.29 16.84 -28.90
CA VAL A 63 -3.98 16.49 -27.52
C VAL A 63 -4.36 17.70 -26.67
N SER A 64 -5.46 17.58 -25.93
CA SER A 64 -5.81 18.47 -24.83
C SER A 64 -4.55 18.73 -24.01
N ALA A 65 -4.14 19.99 -23.90
CA ALA A 65 -2.81 20.38 -23.46
C ALA A 65 -2.59 20.20 -21.94
N GLU A 66 -3.67 19.96 -21.18
CA GLU A 66 -3.61 19.82 -19.73
C GLU A 66 -3.29 18.38 -19.32
N PRO A 67 -2.34 18.18 -18.39
CA PRO A 67 -2.04 16.86 -17.86
C PRO A 67 -3.28 16.32 -17.17
N ILE A 68 -3.78 15.18 -17.63
CA ILE A 68 -4.89 14.49 -16.98
C ILE A 68 -4.28 13.60 -15.90
N ILE A 69 -4.66 13.85 -14.64
CA ILE A 69 -4.46 12.87 -13.58
C ILE A 69 -5.62 11.89 -13.66
N ALA A 70 -5.30 10.60 -13.71
CA ALA A 70 -6.27 9.54 -13.58
C ALA A 70 -6.19 8.91 -12.17
N ILE A 71 -7.32 8.46 -11.65
CA ILE A 71 -7.37 7.62 -10.44
C ILE A 71 -8.22 6.38 -10.71
N ARG A 72 -7.77 5.22 -10.25
CA ARG A 72 -8.57 4.01 -10.32
C ARG A 72 -9.79 4.11 -9.41
N ALA A 73 -10.94 3.65 -9.90
CA ALA A 73 -12.19 3.64 -9.15
C ALA A 73 -12.06 2.91 -7.80
N GLY A 74 -11.31 1.80 -7.75
CA GLY A 74 -11.05 1.08 -6.51
C GLY A 74 -10.30 1.92 -5.47
N VAL A 75 -9.34 2.76 -5.88
CA VAL A 75 -8.59 3.64 -4.96
C VAL A 75 -9.52 4.68 -4.35
N LEU A 76 -10.38 5.31 -5.15
CA LEU A 76 -11.38 6.24 -4.65
C LEU A 76 -12.32 5.55 -3.65
N ALA A 77 -12.83 4.36 -3.99
CA ALA A 77 -13.70 3.60 -3.11
C ALA A 77 -13.03 3.25 -1.78
N THR A 78 -11.75 2.88 -1.79
CA THR A 78 -10.94 2.70 -0.55
C THR A 78 -10.88 3.99 0.26
N MET A 79 -10.45 5.10 -0.35
CA MET A 79 -10.27 6.37 0.37
C MET A 79 -11.58 6.86 1.01
N PHE A 80 -12.69 6.75 0.28
CA PHE A 80 -14.01 7.10 0.78
C PHE A 80 -14.48 6.20 1.92
N LYS A 81 -14.36 4.87 1.76
CA LYS A 81 -14.67 3.90 2.82
C LYS A 81 -13.84 4.17 4.08
N ASP A 82 -12.55 4.44 3.92
CA ASP A 82 -11.64 4.74 5.03
C ASP A 82 -12.02 6.05 5.71
N PHE A 83 -12.35 7.09 4.93
CA PHE A 83 -12.80 8.36 5.47
C PHE A 83 -14.09 8.21 6.28
N HIS A 84 -15.08 7.49 5.75
CA HIS A 84 -16.32 7.15 6.45
C HIS A 84 -16.05 6.38 7.74
N SER A 85 -15.17 5.38 7.68
CA SER A 85 -14.82 4.55 8.84
C SER A 85 -14.13 5.38 9.91
N HIS A 86 -13.16 6.22 9.54
CA HIS A 86 -12.47 7.14 10.46
C HIS A 86 -13.46 8.09 11.15
N ARG A 87 -14.38 8.70 10.40
CA ARG A 87 -15.41 9.60 10.93
C ARG A 87 -16.34 8.95 11.96
N ALA A 88 -16.51 7.63 11.91
CA ALA A 88 -17.33 6.87 12.85
C ALA A 88 -16.60 6.51 14.16
N THR A 89 -15.32 6.87 14.30
CA THR A 89 -14.53 6.61 15.51
C THR A 89 -14.53 7.81 16.47
N ASP A 90 -14.04 7.60 17.69
CA ASP A 90 -13.80 8.68 18.66
C ASP A 90 -12.79 9.73 18.16
N ARG A 91 -11.90 9.33 17.24
CA ARG A 91 -10.93 10.22 16.57
C ARG A 91 -11.48 10.84 15.28
N GLY A 92 -12.76 10.68 14.97
CA GLY A 92 -13.32 11.12 13.70
C GLY A 92 -13.13 12.61 13.40
N ASN A 93 -12.98 13.46 14.42
CA ASN A 93 -12.73 14.89 14.26
C ASN A 93 -11.27 15.25 13.97
N GLU A 94 -10.36 14.29 13.96
CA GLU A 94 -8.98 14.47 13.53
C GLU A 94 -8.85 14.35 12.01
N GLU A 95 -7.76 14.88 11.47
CA GLU A 95 -7.35 14.61 10.11
C GLU A 95 -6.94 13.14 9.93
N THR A 96 -7.19 12.62 8.74
CA THR A 96 -6.66 11.35 8.24
C THR A 96 -6.13 11.58 6.83
N GLY A 97 -5.48 10.59 6.24
CA GLY A 97 -4.94 10.74 4.89
C GLY A 97 -4.36 9.45 4.32
N TRP A 98 -3.87 9.54 3.09
CA TRP A 98 -3.34 8.43 2.31
C TRP A 98 -2.07 8.86 1.58
N LEU A 99 -1.07 7.98 1.56
CA LEU A 99 0.04 8.06 0.63
C LEU A 99 -0.43 7.50 -0.72
N LEU A 100 -0.32 8.31 -1.78
CA LEU A 100 -0.77 7.95 -3.11
C LEU A 100 0.37 7.35 -3.92
N LEU A 101 0.14 6.17 -4.47
CA LEU A 101 1.09 5.42 -5.30
C LEU A 101 0.53 5.23 -6.71
N GLY A 102 1.42 5.20 -7.70
CA GLY A 102 1.01 5.01 -9.08
C GLY A 102 2.16 5.15 -10.06
N ARG A 103 1.83 5.51 -11.30
CA ARG A 103 2.82 5.72 -12.37
C ARG A 103 2.65 7.06 -13.05
N ARG A 104 3.73 7.57 -13.63
CA ARG A 104 3.74 8.76 -14.48
C ARG A 104 4.04 8.38 -15.91
N ASP A 105 3.21 8.82 -16.85
CA ASP A 105 3.32 8.57 -18.28
C ASP A 105 3.38 9.91 -19.02
N GLY A 106 4.59 10.37 -19.36
CA GLY A 106 4.80 11.69 -19.97
C GLY A 106 4.37 12.81 -19.02
N ARG A 107 3.34 13.58 -19.41
CA ARG A 107 2.76 14.64 -18.56
C ARG A 107 1.62 14.14 -17.67
N GLY A 108 1.11 12.93 -17.87
CA GLY A 108 0.02 12.37 -17.08
C GLY A 108 0.51 11.54 -15.90
N ALA A 109 -0.40 11.27 -14.97
CA ALA A 109 -0.17 10.34 -13.87
C ALA A 109 -1.43 9.51 -13.62
N THR A 110 -1.26 8.25 -13.24
CA THR A 110 -2.36 7.38 -12.81
C THR A 110 -2.11 6.95 -11.37
N ILE A 111 -3.04 7.28 -10.47
CA ILE A 111 -3.07 6.83 -9.08
C ILE A 111 -3.68 5.42 -9.07
N GLU A 112 -2.89 4.45 -8.62
CA GLU A 112 -3.24 3.03 -8.68
C GLU A 112 -3.31 2.35 -7.31
N ALA A 113 -2.79 2.99 -6.26
CA ALA A 113 -2.87 2.51 -4.88
C ALA A 113 -2.93 3.66 -3.86
N ALA A 114 -3.62 3.43 -2.74
CA ALA A 114 -3.61 4.33 -1.58
C ALA A 114 -3.23 3.56 -0.30
N LEU A 115 -2.24 4.06 0.43
CA LEU A 115 -1.84 3.51 1.72
C LEU A 115 -2.32 4.41 2.86
N PRO A 116 -3.04 3.88 3.87
CA PRO A 116 -3.57 4.67 4.98
C PRO A 116 -2.44 5.24 5.85
N PRO A 117 -2.75 6.17 6.77
CA PRO A 117 -1.74 6.88 7.54
C PRO A 117 -1.25 6.04 8.74
N GLY A 118 -1.99 5.00 9.10
CA GLY A 118 -1.82 4.20 10.31
C GLY A 118 -2.72 4.65 11.46
N GLU A 119 -3.01 3.70 12.35
CA GLU A 119 -3.65 3.93 13.64
C GLU A 119 -2.77 4.79 14.57
N PHE A 120 -1.45 4.57 14.57
CA PHE A 120 -0.51 5.24 15.47
C PHE A 120 0.03 6.58 14.95
N ARG A 121 -0.63 7.18 13.95
CA ARG A 121 -0.25 8.48 13.42
C ARG A 121 -0.38 9.59 14.46
N ASP A 122 0.51 10.57 14.36
CA ASP A 122 0.33 11.86 15.00
C ASP A 122 -0.62 12.71 14.15
N ALA A 123 -1.84 12.90 14.64
CA ALA A 123 -2.87 13.69 13.98
C ALA A 123 -3.68 14.47 15.01
N GLY A 124 -4.16 15.62 14.58
CA GLY A 124 -5.09 16.47 15.32
C GLY A 124 -6.15 17.04 14.39
N MET A 125 -6.86 18.07 14.84
CA MET A 125 -7.86 18.75 14.02
C MET A 125 -7.29 19.59 12.87
N ALA A 126 -5.98 19.85 12.88
CA ALA A 126 -5.29 20.77 11.97
C ALA A 126 -3.96 20.21 11.42
N HIS A 127 -3.70 18.92 11.66
CA HIS A 127 -2.52 18.25 11.12
C HIS A 127 -2.71 16.75 11.04
N VAL A 128 -2.04 16.13 10.08
CA VAL A 128 -1.76 14.69 10.05
C VAL A 128 -0.33 14.47 9.57
N ASN A 129 0.45 13.70 10.33
CA ASN A 129 1.78 13.30 9.92
C ASN A 129 1.72 11.94 9.19
N MET A 130 1.76 12.00 7.86
CA MET A 130 1.80 10.83 6.98
C MET A 130 3.24 10.41 6.71
N ASN A 131 3.86 9.75 7.68
CA ASN A 131 5.18 9.16 7.47
C ASN A 131 5.42 8.01 8.44
N SER A 132 4.53 7.02 8.39
CA SER A 132 4.70 5.85 9.24
C SER A 132 5.73 4.90 8.63
N THR A 133 6.51 4.25 9.50
CA THR A 133 7.36 3.14 9.07
C THR A 133 6.52 2.04 8.39
N ALA A 134 5.23 1.93 8.73
CA ALA A 134 4.29 0.99 8.13
C ALA A 134 4.07 1.27 6.64
N GLN A 135 3.88 2.54 6.24
CA GLN A 135 3.77 2.92 4.83
C GLN A 135 5.03 2.55 4.04
N SER A 136 6.22 2.72 4.64
CA SER A 136 7.48 2.31 4.01
C SER A 136 7.57 0.80 3.80
N VAL A 137 7.15 -0.01 4.79
CA VAL A 137 7.12 -1.48 4.67
C VAL A 137 6.08 -1.92 3.63
N ALA A 138 4.87 -1.37 3.70
CA ALA A 138 3.79 -1.63 2.75
C ALA A 138 4.18 -1.29 1.31
N MET A 139 4.84 -0.14 1.09
CA MET A 139 5.34 0.26 -0.23
C MET A 139 6.36 -0.75 -0.77
N ARG A 140 7.27 -1.29 0.05
CA ARG A 140 8.23 -2.32 -0.41
C ARG A 140 7.52 -3.60 -0.82
N LEU A 141 6.52 -4.04 -0.07
CA LEU A 141 5.69 -5.20 -0.41
C LEU A 141 4.93 -4.96 -1.73
N LEU A 142 4.33 -3.79 -1.91
CA LEU A 142 3.65 -3.42 -3.15
C LEU A 142 4.59 -3.40 -4.34
N LYS A 143 5.76 -2.76 -4.22
CA LYS A 143 6.73 -2.67 -5.32
C LYS A 143 7.31 -4.03 -5.74
N ARG A 144 7.25 -5.05 -4.88
CA ARG A 144 7.61 -6.43 -5.27
C ARG A 144 6.59 -7.03 -6.24
N ALA A 145 5.30 -6.75 -6.05
CA ALA A 145 4.23 -7.22 -6.94
C ALA A 145 4.00 -6.28 -8.14
N HIS A 146 4.25 -4.99 -7.95
CA HIS A 146 3.94 -3.90 -8.87
C HIS A 146 5.13 -2.93 -8.94
N SER A 147 6.18 -3.33 -9.65
CA SER A 147 7.46 -2.61 -9.68
C SER A 147 7.39 -1.21 -10.29
N HIS A 148 6.31 -0.90 -11.03
CA HIS A 148 6.06 0.41 -11.64
C HIS A 148 5.49 1.45 -10.67
N LEU A 149 5.14 1.06 -9.44
CA LEU A 149 4.58 2.00 -8.47
C LEU A 149 5.65 2.90 -7.87
N ASP A 150 5.42 4.19 -7.99
CA ASP A 150 6.17 5.26 -7.33
C ASP A 150 5.24 6.12 -6.48
N VAL A 151 5.84 6.86 -5.53
CA VAL A 151 5.10 7.87 -4.76
C VAL A 151 4.71 9.00 -5.70
N LEU A 152 3.42 9.28 -5.74
CA LEU A 152 2.86 10.37 -6.54
C LEU A 152 2.54 11.59 -5.69
N GLY A 153 2.24 11.40 -4.41
CA GLY A 153 1.46 12.40 -3.71
C GLY A 153 0.90 11.96 -2.37
N VAL A 154 0.13 12.85 -1.75
CA VAL A 154 -0.62 12.57 -0.52
C VAL A 154 -2.03 13.15 -0.61
N ALA A 155 -3.00 12.46 -0.04
CA ALA A 155 -4.34 12.97 0.16
C ALA A 155 -4.61 13.05 1.66
N HIS A 156 -5.23 14.11 2.16
CA HIS A 156 -5.68 14.16 3.54
C HIS A 156 -7.04 14.81 3.67
N THR A 157 -7.63 14.71 4.84
CA THR A 157 -8.95 15.24 5.13
C THR A 157 -8.85 16.40 6.09
N HIS A 158 -9.65 17.44 5.88
CA HIS A 158 -9.94 18.42 6.91
C HIS A 158 -11.28 18.09 7.58
N PRO A 159 -11.37 18.11 8.91
CA PRO A 159 -12.64 17.89 9.62
C PRO A 159 -13.66 19.02 9.38
N GLY A 160 -13.20 20.19 8.92
CA GLY A 160 -14.02 21.34 8.57
C GLY A 160 -14.44 21.39 7.10
N ARG A 161 -14.81 22.60 6.64
CA ARG A 161 -15.21 22.86 5.24
C ARG A 161 -14.08 23.38 4.36
N MET A 162 -12.92 23.64 4.94
CA MET A 162 -11.76 24.15 4.20
C MET A 162 -11.26 23.06 3.25
N CYS A 163 -11.47 23.28 1.96
CA CYS A 163 -11.12 22.32 0.91
C CYS A 163 -9.82 22.68 0.18
N ARG A 164 -9.07 23.66 0.69
CA ARG A 164 -7.81 24.14 0.11
C ARG A 164 -6.63 23.75 1.00
N PRO A 165 -5.45 23.50 0.42
CA PRO A 165 -4.24 23.25 1.20
C PRO A 165 -3.92 24.43 2.12
N SER A 166 -3.49 24.12 3.33
CA SER A 166 -3.02 25.10 4.31
C SER A 166 -1.59 25.58 3.99
N GLN A 167 -1.15 26.65 4.65
CA GLN A 167 0.26 27.06 4.59
C GLN A 167 1.21 25.98 5.17
N GLY A 168 0.73 25.23 6.17
CA GLY A 168 1.46 24.11 6.75
C GLY A 168 1.64 22.98 5.74
N ASP A 169 0.58 22.67 4.97
CA ASP A 169 0.61 21.68 3.90
C ASP A 169 1.67 22.08 2.87
N TYR A 170 1.63 23.33 2.40
CA TYR A 170 2.63 23.85 1.45
C TYR A 170 4.06 23.71 1.97
N GLN A 171 4.31 24.10 3.22
CA GLN A 171 5.64 24.02 3.83
C GLN A 171 6.13 22.58 3.98
N GLY A 172 5.24 21.64 4.32
CA GLY A 172 5.58 20.23 4.40
C GLY A 172 5.84 19.65 3.01
N ASP A 173 4.92 19.88 2.08
CA ASP A 173 4.94 19.28 0.75
C ASP A 173 6.09 19.77 -0.11
N SER A 174 6.37 21.07 -0.10
CA SER A 174 7.48 21.66 -0.84
C SER A 174 8.86 21.12 -0.44
N GLN A 175 9.01 20.55 0.76
CA GLN A 175 10.28 19.95 1.20
C GLN A 175 10.58 18.63 0.50
N TRP A 176 9.56 17.83 0.18
CA TRP A 176 9.77 16.47 -0.32
C TRP A 176 9.41 16.29 -1.80
N VAL A 177 8.57 17.16 -2.38
CA VAL A 177 8.28 17.21 -3.82
C VAL A 177 9.52 17.17 -4.72
N PRO A 178 10.65 17.83 -4.40
CA PRO A 178 11.88 17.76 -5.22
C PRO A 178 12.48 16.35 -5.37
N TYR A 179 12.11 15.40 -4.51
CA TYR A 179 12.56 14.00 -4.56
C TYR A 179 11.61 13.07 -5.31
N LEU A 180 10.44 13.57 -5.76
CA LEU A 180 9.50 12.80 -6.56
C LEU A 180 9.97 12.63 -8.01
N VAL A 181 9.44 11.59 -8.65
CA VAL A 181 9.55 11.42 -10.10
C VAL A 181 8.91 12.64 -10.77
N GLN A 182 9.63 13.26 -11.72
CA GLN A 182 9.28 14.53 -12.36
C GLN A 182 9.20 15.76 -11.45
N LYS A 183 9.58 15.63 -10.17
CA LYS A 183 9.59 16.72 -9.18
C LYS A 183 8.24 17.44 -9.05
N GLU A 184 7.15 16.68 -9.15
CA GLU A 184 5.79 17.18 -8.99
C GLU A 184 5.00 16.20 -8.12
N GLY A 185 4.25 16.72 -7.16
CA GLY A 185 3.36 15.95 -6.30
C GLY A 185 1.90 16.16 -6.66
N ILE A 186 1.08 15.16 -6.35
CA ILE A 186 -0.38 15.16 -6.51
C ILE A 186 -1.01 15.19 -5.13
N PHE A 187 -1.92 16.12 -4.90
CA PHE A 187 -2.47 16.36 -3.57
C PHE A 187 -3.99 16.34 -3.60
N ALA A 188 -4.62 15.89 -2.51
CA ALA A 188 -6.06 15.99 -2.38
C ALA A 188 -6.48 16.40 -0.97
N ILE A 189 -7.48 17.27 -0.89
CA ILE A 189 -8.12 17.67 0.37
C ILE A 189 -9.54 17.12 0.39
N GLY A 190 -9.76 16.14 1.25
CA GLY A 190 -11.06 15.57 1.58
C GLY A 190 -11.80 16.45 2.59
N VAL A 191 -13.06 16.77 2.33
CA VAL A 191 -13.92 17.45 3.30
C VAL A 191 -15.24 16.73 3.44
N TRP A 192 -15.81 16.84 4.64
CA TRP A 192 -17.12 16.29 4.93
C TRP A 192 -18.23 17.32 4.66
N GLY A 193 -19.13 16.98 3.75
CA GLY A 193 -20.37 17.71 3.53
C GLY A 193 -21.29 17.56 4.73
N MET A 194 -21.43 18.61 5.54
CA MET A 194 -22.58 18.72 6.44
C MET A 194 -23.85 18.73 5.58
N GLU A 195 -24.84 17.88 5.90
CA GLU A 195 -26.14 17.90 5.25
C GLU A 195 -26.65 19.35 5.15
N LYS A 196 -27.10 19.75 3.96
CA LYS A 196 -27.63 21.09 3.68
C LYS A 196 -28.75 21.51 4.65
N ASN A 197 -29.38 20.56 5.32
CA ASN A 197 -30.50 20.79 6.24
C ASN A 197 -30.10 21.30 7.64
N ASN A 198 -28.81 21.31 8.00
CA ASN A 198 -28.34 21.83 9.30
C ASN A 198 -27.66 23.20 9.22
N LEU A 199 -27.92 23.99 8.16
CA LEU A 199 -27.39 25.36 8.04
C LEU A 199 -28.02 26.37 9.03
N ASN A 200 -29.12 26.00 9.70
CA ASN A 200 -29.84 26.87 10.63
C ASN A 200 -29.48 26.66 12.11
N SER A 201 -28.61 25.70 12.43
CA SER A 201 -28.33 25.27 13.80
C SER A 201 -26.90 25.57 14.29
N LEU A 202 -26.10 26.35 13.56
CA LEU A 202 -24.81 26.85 14.03
C LEU A 202 -24.96 28.25 14.66
N PRO A 203 -24.63 28.43 15.96
CA PRO A 203 -24.53 29.74 16.59
C PRO A 203 -23.16 30.33 16.24
N ASP A 204 -23.08 31.07 15.14
CA ASP A 204 -22.16 32.20 14.90
C ASP A 204 -22.00 32.42 13.39
N LYS A 205 -22.97 33.14 12.82
CA LYS A 205 -22.88 33.69 11.46
C LYS A 205 -22.05 34.98 11.39
N ALA A 206 -21.43 35.41 12.49
CA ALA A 206 -20.82 36.74 12.59
C ALA A 206 -19.37 36.83 12.10
N ASN A 207 -18.63 35.71 11.99
CA ASN A 207 -17.20 35.71 11.65
C ASN A 207 -16.85 34.83 10.43
N MET A 208 -17.83 34.35 9.68
CA MET A 208 -17.57 33.65 8.43
C MET A 208 -17.41 34.72 7.34
N GLU A 209 -16.16 35.18 7.14
CA GLU A 209 -15.80 35.97 5.97
C GLU A 209 -16.41 35.29 4.73
N GLN A 210 -17.23 36.06 4.02
CA GLN A 210 -17.82 35.65 2.76
C GLN A 210 -16.67 35.35 1.79
N ASP A 211 -16.47 34.07 1.49
CA ASP A 211 -15.77 33.62 0.29
C ASP A 211 -16.66 34.02 -0.93
N ASP A 212 -16.66 35.31 -1.27
CA ASP A 212 -17.43 35.91 -2.38
C ASP A 212 -16.94 35.45 -3.77
N ASP A 213 -15.92 34.59 -3.84
CA ASP A 213 -15.38 34.03 -5.09
C ASP A 213 -16.07 32.73 -5.55
N ALA A 214 -17.02 32.19 -4.78
CA ALA A 214 -17.63 30.89 -5.07
C ALA A 214 -18.67 30.89 -6.21
N GLU A 215 -19.29 32.02 -6.54
CA GLU A 215 -20.41 32.07 -7.51
C GLU A 215 -20.00 32.33 -8.97
N VAL A 216 -18.75 32.74 -9.25
CA VAL A 216 -18.35 33.17 -10.61
C VAL A 216 -17.55 32.11 -11.40
N ARG A 217 -17.21 30.95 -10.81
CA ARG A 217 -16.42 29.86 -11.48
C ARG A 217 -17.20 28.55 -11.68
N GLY A 218 -18.43 28.66 -12.18
CA GLY A 218 -19.44 27.59 -12.20
C GLY A 218 -19.10 26.25 -12.88
N ASP A 219 -18.09 26.15 -13.75
CA ASP A 219 -17.79 24.90 -14.47
C ASP A 219 -16.37 24.35 -14.29
N ALA A 220 -15.35 25.21 -14.09
CA ALA A 220 -13.97 24.74 -13.94
C ALA A 220 -13.72 23.99 -12.61
N ASN A 221 -14.49 24.31 -11.56
CA ASN A 221 -14.35 23.72 -10.23
C ASN A 221 -15.10 22.38 -10.05
N ARG A 222 -15.74 21.87 -11.11
CA ARG A 222 -16.37 20.54 -11.10
C ARG A 222 -15.43 19.43 -11.56
N LEU A 223 -14.40 19.76 -12.35
CA LEU A 223 -13.48 18.78 -12.93
C LEU A 223 -12.38 18.34 -11.95
N ASN A 224 -12.18 19.07 -10.86
CA ASN A 224 -11.18 18.82 -9.82
C ASN A 224 -11.80 18.31 -8.50
N THR A 225 -13.12 18.08 -8.48
CA THR A 225 -13.85 17.65 -7.28
C THR A 225 -14.57 16.34 -7.54
N ILE A 226 -14.33 15.34 -6.71
CA ILE A 226 -15.07 14.07 -6.75
C ILE A 226 -15.93 13.95 -5.50
N HIS A 227 -17.19 13.56 -5.69
CA HIS A 227 -18.18 13.41 -4.63
C HIS A 227 -18.58 11.95 -4.46
N GLU A 228 -18.83 11.55 -3.22
CA GLU A 228 -19.56 10.33 -2.88
C GLU A 228 -20.81 10.70 -2.09
N ASP A 229 -21.98 10.42 -2.68
CA ASP A 229 -23.31 10.59 -2.09
C ASP A 229 -23.58 11.95 -1.43
N GLY A 230 -22.85 12.99 -1.85
CA GLY A 230 -22.92 14.34 -1.28
C GLY A 230 -22.40 14.48 0.16
N ARG A 231 -21.81 13.42 0.74
CA ARG A 231 -21.33 13.38 2.13
C ARG A 231 -19.84 13.65 2.27
N ALA A 232 -19.05 13.16 1.33
CA ALA A 232 -17.62 13.41 1.29
C ALA A 232 -17.22 13.88 -0.11
N GLN A 233 -16.23 14.76 -0.17
CA GLN A 233 -15.69 15.24 -1.43
C GLN A 233 -14.17 15.45 -1.33
N PHE A 234 -13.45 15.17 -2.40
CA PHE A 234 -12.01 15.44 -2.51
C PHE A 234 -11.73 16.49 -3.57
N HIS A 235 -10.93 17.49 -3.21
CA HIS A 235 -10.44 18.55 -4.10
C HIS A 235 -8.98 18.27 -4.47
N TRP A 236 -8.66 18.29 -5.76
CA TRP A 236 -7.38 17.82 -6.26
C TRP A 236 -6.46 18.97 -6.72
N TYR A 237 -5.18 18.80 -6.41
CA TYR A 237 -4.12 19.78 -6.59
C TYR A 237 -2.83 19.13 -7.10
N ALA A 238 -1.98 19.94 -7.71
CA ALA A 238 -0.60 19.61 -8.04
C ALA A 238 0.35 20.67 -7.46
N LEU A 239 1.55 20.26 -7.07
CA LEU A 239 2.63 21.16 -6.66
C LEU A 239 3.94 20.68 -7.32
N ALA A 240 4.54 21.50 -8.17
CA ALA A 240 5.87 21.23 -8.73
C ALA A 240 6.98 21.85 -7.88
N ALA A 241 8.19 21.30 -7.96
CA ALA A 241 9.34 21.84 -7.26
C ALA A 241 9.63 23.28 -7.72
N GLY A 242 9.56 24.22 -6.78
CA GLY A 242 9.75 25.65 -7.02
C GLY A 242 8.46 26.43 -7.24
N ASP A 243 7.32 25.76 -7.42
CA ASP A 243 6.00 26.42 -7.44
C ASP A 243 5.78 27.12 -6.09
N GLN A 244 5.26 28.35 -6.15
CA GLN A 244 4.92 29.13 -4.94
C GLN A 244 3.54 28.78 -4.38
N TRP A 245 2.70 28.12 -5.18
CA TRP A 245 1.30 27.84 -4.88
C TRP A 245 0.87 26.52 -5.51
N TYR A 246 -0.08 25.84 -4.88
CA TYR A 246 -0.75 24.69 -5.49
C TYR A 246 -1.54 25.12 -6.73
N ARG A 247 -1.57 24.25 -7.72
CA ARG A 247 -2.40 24.38 -8.92
C ARG A 247 -3.57 23.42 -8.81
N HIS A 248 -4.79 23.86 -9.12
CA HIS A 248 -5.92 22.95 -9.23
C HIS A 248 -5.68 21.96 -10.36
N GLN A 249 -6.14 20.73 -10.15
CA GLN A 249 -5.85 19.65 -11.07
C GLN A 249 -7.12 18.88 -11.39
N ALA A 250 -7.44 18.78 -12.68
CA ALA A 250 -8.53 17.95 -13.13
C ALA A 250 -8.19 16.48 -12.88
N LEU A 251 -9.18 15.73 -12.41
CA LEU A 251 -9.06 14.31 -12.10
C LEU A 251 -10.08 13.51 -12.91
N GLN A 252 -9.60 12.47 -13.58
CA GLN A 252 -10.42 11.50 -14.28
C GLN A 252 -10.47 10.19 -13.50
N THR A 253 -11.66 9.67 -13.23
CA THR A 253 -11.81 8.30 -12.73
C THR A 253 -11.66 7.32 -13.88
N VAL A 254 -10.82 6.30 -13.70
CA VAL A 254 -10.64 5.18 -14.63
C VAL A 254 -10.99 3.87 -13.95
N GLU A 255 -11.33 2.86 -14.74
CA GLU A 255 -11.63 1.52 -14.22
C GLU A 255 -10.37 0.87 -13.60
N GLY A 256 -10.57 0.08 -12.55
CA GLY A 256 -9.55 -0.75 -11.94
C GLY A 256 -9.63 -0.77 -10.42
N ASP A 257 -9.10 -1.84 -9.84
CA ASP A 257 -9.01 -2.02 -8.40
C ASP A 257 -7.87 -1.20 -7.79
N ASP A 258 -7.99 -0.95 -6.49
CA ASP A 258 -6.89 -0.46 -5.65
C ASP A 258 -5.84 -1.56 -5.51
N LEU A 259 -4.63 -1.34 -6.05
CA LEU A 259 -3.53 -2.31 -5.93
C LEU A 259 -3.08 -2.50 -4.48
N ALA A 260 -3.37 -1.55 -3.58
CA ALA A 260 -3.12 -1.70 -2.16
C ALA A 260 -4.11 -2.62 -1.45
N ALA A 261 -5.25 -2.99 -2.05
CA ALA A 261 -6.30 -3.77 -1.37
C ALA A 261 -5.78 -5.04 -0.67
N THR A 262 -4.82 -5.74 -1.29
CA THR A 262 -4.18 -6.93 -0.71
C THR A 262 -3.38 -6.64 0.57
N ILE A 263 -2.72 -5.48 0.62
CA ILE A 263 -1.95 -4.97 1.75
C ILE A 263 -2.87 -4.46 2.85
N LEU A 264 -3.99 -3.82 2.50
CA LEU A 264 -4.93 -3.26 3.47
C LEU A 264 -5.51 -4.33 4.39
N GLY A 265 -5.78 -5.53 3.87
CA GLY A 265 -6.21 -6.66 4.70
C GLY A 265 -5.14 -7.13 5.71
N HIS A 266 -3.86 -6.83 5.45
CA HIS A 266 -2.71 -7.13 6.33
C HIS A 266 -2.24 -5.95 7.16
N TRP A 267 -2.88 -4.79 7.00
CA TRP A 267 -2.43 -3.53 7.58
C TRP A 267 -2.18 -3.61 9.10
N PRO A 268 -3.05 -4.21 9.93
CA PRO A 268 -2.82 -4.28 11.37
C PRO A 268 -1.50 -4.95 11.75
N VAL A 269 -1.12 -6.03 11.05
CA VAL A 269 0.14 -6.75 11.32
C VAL A 269 1.34 -5.96 10.79
N ILE A 270 1.21 -5.37 9.59
CA ILE A 270 2.26 -4.51 9.04
C ILE A 270 2.56 -3.36 9.99
N GLU A 271 1.51 -2.68 10.47
CA GLU A 271 1.63 -1.54 11.36
C GLU A 271 2.23 -1.93 12.72
N GLN A 272 1.73 -3.01 13.33
CA GLN A 272 2.22 -3.54 14.60
C GLN A 272 3.73 -3.80 14.60
N TYR A 273 4.26 -4.35 13.50
CA TYR A 273 5.66 -4.77 13.40
C TYR A 273 6.54 -3.87 12.53
N ALA A 274 6.01 -2.76 12.00
CA ALA A 274 6.67 -1.93 11.00
C ALA A 274 8.10 -1.54 11.38
N GLY A 275 8.29 -1.06 12.61
CA GLY A 275 9.60 -0.63 13.11
C GLY A 275 10.64 -1.73 13.11
N SER A 276 10.28 -2.94 13.55
CA SER A 276 11.19 -4.09 13.58
C SER A 276 11.42 -4.65 12.17
N ILE A 277 10.38 -4.71 11.35
CA ILE A 277 10.50 -5.14 9.95
C ILE A 277 11.44 -4.20 9.16
N ASP A 278 11.25 -2.88 9.22
CA ASP A 278 12.08 -1.93 8.48
C ASP A 278 13.56 -2.05 8.87
N ARG A 279 13.84 -2.17 10.18
CA ARG A 279 15.20 -2.40 10.68
C ARG A 279 15.79 -3.71 10.16
N LEU A 280 15.04 -4.81 10.22
CA LEU A 280 15.51 -6.11 9.73
C LEU A 280 15.77 -6.07 8.21
N ILE A 281 14.89 -5.47 7.41
CA ILE A 281 15.10 -5.32 5.95
C ILE A 281 16.38 -4.55 5.65
N ARG A 282 16.64 -3.45 6.36
CA ARG A 282 17.86 -2.65 6.16
C ARG A 282 19.14 -3.40 6.52
N MET A 283 19.07 -4.27 7.52
CA MET A 283 20.23 -5.01 8.03
C MET A 283 20.42 -6.37 7.36
N GLN A 284 19.40 -6.95 6.74
CA GLN A 284 19.41 -8.29 6.17
C GLN A 284 19.13 -8.23 4.67
N GLY A 285 20.19 -8.20 3.84
CA GLY A 285 20.08 -8.01 2.39
C GLY A 285 19.35 -9.11 1.62
N HIS A 286 19.09 -10.26 2.26
CA HIS A 286 18.38 -11.41 1.66
C HIS A 286 17.05 -11.72 2.37
N LEU A 287 16.61 -10.84 3.26
CA LEU A 287 15.34 -11.02 3.96
C LEU A 287 14.18 -10.77 3.00
N GLU A 288 13.40 -11.81 2.78
CA GLU A 288 12.18 -11.73 1.99
C GLU A 288 10.96 -11.53 2.89
N LEU A 289 10.01 -10.74 2.42
CA LEU A 289 8.70 -10.62 3.04
C LEU A 289 7.61 -11.01 2.05
N ASN A 290 6.62 -11.73 2.56
CA ASN A 290 5.45 -12.20 1.81
C ASN A 290 4.19 -12.02 2.66
N LEU A 291 3.08 -11.69 2.01
CA LEU A 291 1.75 -11.75 2.61
C LEU A 291 1.27 -13.20 2.56
N LEU A 292 0.71 -13.72 3.65
CA LEU A 292 0.02 -15.00 3.60
C LEU A 292 -1.42 -14.79 3.09
N PRO A 293 -2.02 -15.76 2.37
CA PRO A 293 -3.39 -15.61 1.89
C PRO A 293 -4.38 -15.36 3.03
N LEU A 294 -5.31 -14.42 2.84
CA LEU A 294 -6.42 -14.22 3.76
C LEU A 294 -7.45 -15.33 3.56
N GLY A 295 -7.50 -16.29 4.49
CA GLY A 295 -8.55 -17.30 4.54
C GLY A 295 -9.85 -16.76 5.15
N ASN A 296 -10.95 -17.49 4.97
CA ASN A 296 -12.23 -17.13 5.57
C ASN A 296 -12.16 -17.25 7.10
N GLY A 297 -12.03 -16.12 7.78
CA GLY A 297 -11.98 -16.04 9.25
C GLY A 297 -10.58 -16.21 9.85
N ASP A 298 -9.55 -16.35 9.02
CA ASP A 298 -8.16 -16.35 9.46
C ASP A 298 -7.69 -14.93 9.75
N ALA A 299 -6.93 -14.75 10.83
CA ALA A 299 -6.30 -13.47 11.10
C ALA A 299 -5.16 -13.22 10.09
N PRO A 300 -5.01 -11.97 9.59
CA PRO A 300 -3.96 -11.64 8.62
C PRO A 300 -2.58 -12.01 9.15
N ALA A 301 -1.70 -12.46 8.26
CA ALA A 301 -0.35 -12.84 8.64
C ALA A 301 0.71 -12.48 7.60
N LEU A 302 1.92 -12.23 8.09
CA LEU A 302 3.11 -11.95 7.29
C LEU A 302 4.13 -13.06 7.48
N LEU A 303 4.77 -13.47 6.40
CA LEU A 303 5.89 -14.41 6.41
C LEU A 303 7.19 -13.68 6.07
N MET A 304 8.17 -13.78 6.95
CA MET A 304 9.55 -13.35 6.70
C MET A 304 10.41 -14.58 6.44
N ARG A 305 11.27 -14.55 5.42
CA ARG A 305 12.20 -15.65 5.09
C ARG A 305 13.62 -15.12 5.01
N GLN A 306 14.53 -15.77 5.72
CA GLN A 306 15.95 -15.46 5.72
C GLN A 306 16.76 -16.72 5.41
N PRO A 307 17.41 -16.80 4.24
CA PRO A 307 18.34 -17.90 3.95
C PRO A 307 19.42 -18.01 5.03
N LEU A 308 19.70 -19.23 5.47
CA LEU A 308 20.79 -19.53 6.41
C LEU A 308 22.07 -19.90 5.64
N PRO A 309 23.26 -19.84 6.27
CA PRO A 309 24.52 -20.18 5.60
C PRO A 309 24.60 -21.63 5.10
N ARG A 310 23.79 -22.54 5.65
CA ARG A 310 23.73 -23.95 5.26
C ARG A 310 22.80 -24.10 4.05
N PRO A 311 23.24 -24.71 2.94
CA PRO A 311 22.41 -24.87 1.75
C PRO A 311 21.10 -25.62 2.05
N GLY A 312 19.98 -25.08 1.59
CA GLY A 312 18.65 -25.68 1.79
C GLY A 312 18.07 -25.46 3.19
N GLU A 313 18.71 -24.63 4.02
CA GLU A 313 18.15 -24.16 5.28
C GLU A 313 17.72 -22.68 5.20
N GLU A 314 16.61 -22.36 5.84
CA GLU A 314 16.13 -20.97 6.00
C GLU A 314 15.48 -20.77 7.37
N LEU A 315 15.53 -19.55 7.87
CA LEU A 315 14.72 -19.10 8.99
C LEU A 315 13.43 -18.50 8.43
N GLN A 316 12.29 -19.04 8.83
CA GLN A 316 10.97 -18.46 8.59
C GLN A 316 10.44 -17.83 9.88
N VAL A 317 9.80 -16.67 9.76
CA VAL A 317 9.12 -16.01 10.87
C VAL A 317 7.71 -15.65 10.43
N VAL A 318 6.71 -16.16 11.16
CA VAL A 318 5.30 -15.87 10.92
C VAL A 318 4.84 -14.84 11.94
N LEU A 319 4.28 -13.73 11.45
CA LEU A 319 3.70 -12.66 12.26
C LEU A 319 2.18 -12.70 12.08
N GLN A 320 1.42 -12.93 13.14
CA GLN A 320 -0.04 -12.96 13.09
C GLN A 320 -0.63 -12.24 14.31
N GLY A 321 -1.33 -11.13 14.09
CA GLY A 321 -1.81 -10.30 15.18
C GLY A 321 -0.65 -9.82 16.08
N ARG A 322 -0.56 -10.37 17.30
CA ARG A 322 0.53 -10.11 18.26
C ARG A 322 1.49 -11.29 18.44
N GLU A 323 1.22 -12.40 17.76
CA GLU A 323 2.01 -13.62 17.87
C GLU A 323 3.13 -13.62 16.84
N VAL A 324 4.29 -14.13 17.27
CA VAL A 324 5.49 -14.28 16.44
C VAL A 324 6.00 -15.69 16.63
N VAL A 325 6.05 -16.46 15.56
CA VAL A 325 6.52 -17.85 15.60
C VAL A 325 7.70 -18.01 14.65
N PHE A 326 8.78 -18.65 15.14
CA PHE A 326 10.00 -18.88 14.39
C PHE A 326 10.10 -20.35 13.99
N PHE A 327 10.45 -20.59 12.73
CA PHE A 327 10.70 -21.92 12.20
C PHE A 327 12.05 -21.96 11.51
N ARG A 328 12.85 -22.99 11.78
CA ARG A 328 13.95 -23.36 10.89
C ARG A 328 13.42 -24.36 9.89
N MET A 329 13.54 -24.04 8.62
CA MET A 329 13.26 -24.98 7.55
C MET A 329 14.54 -25.73 7.23
N VAL A 330 14.47 -27.06 7.22
CA VAL A 330 15.56 -27.94 6.78
C VAL A 330 15.01 -28.82 5.67
N GLN A 331 15.47 -28.61 4.43
CA GLN A 331 14.99 -29.37 3.27
C GLN A 331 13.45 -29.32 3.10
N GLY A 332 12.83 -28.21 3.49
CA GLY A 332 11.38 -28.00 3.42
C GLY A 332 10.61 -28.45 4.66
N GLU A 333 11.25 -29.11 5.62
CA GLU A 333 10.62 -29.50 6.89
C GLU A 333 10.83 -28.41 7.95
N PRO A 334 9.75 -27.90 8.57
CA PRO A 334 9.84 -26.90 9.63
C PRO A 334 10.14 -27.55 10.99
N GLU A 335 11.07 -26.93 11.69
CA GLU A 335 11.38 -27.14 13.09
C GLU A 335 11.03 -25.84 13.82
N GLU A 336 10.00 -25.86 14.67
CA GLU A 336 9.65 -24.68 15.49
C GLU A 336 10.76 -24.38 16.48
N ILE A 337 11.11 -23.10 16.59
CA ILE A 337 12.17 -22.62 17.48
C ILE A 337 11.54 -21.77 18.56
N GLU A 338 11.82 -22.16 19.81
CA GLU A 338 11.51 -21.31 20.95
C GLU A 338 12.34 -20.02 20.89
N ALA A 339 11.63 -18.90 20.71
CA ALA A 339 12.18 -17.56 20.68
C ALA A 339 11.86 -16.82 22.00
N PRO A 340 12.73 -15.90 22.44
CA PRO A 340 12.45 -15.08 23.60
C PRO A 340 11.21 -14.22 23.37
N ALA A 341 10.42 -13.96 24.43
CA ALA A 341 9.23 -13.12 24.41
C ALA A 341 9.59 -11.61 24.38
N GLU A 342 10.44 -11.21 23.43
CA GLU A 342 10.96 -9.86 23.27
C GLU A 342 10.48 -9.19 21.96
N ARG A 343 11.00 -8.01 21.67
CA ARG A 343 10.84 -7.33 20.37
C ARG A 343 11.29 -8.25 19.24
N LEU A 344 10.53 -8.26 18.14
CA LEU A 344 10.76 -9.10 16.95
C LEU A 344 12.21 -9.06 16.45
N ASP A 345 12.81 -7.87 16.35
CA ASP A 345 14.19 -7.71 15.85
C ASP A 345 15.24 -8.31 16.79
N SER A 346 15.09 -8.17 18.11
CA SER A 346 15.98 -8.80 19.10
C SER A 346 15.87 -10.32 19.04
N ALA A 347 14.63 -10.84 19.06
CA ALA A 347 14.35 -12.27 18.98
C ALA A 347 14.92 -12.88 17.68
N PHE A 348 14.77 -12.18 16.55
CA PHE A 348 15.33 -12.60 15.27
C PHE A 348 16.85 -12.79 15.33
N TYR A 349 17.59 -11.82 15.86
CA TYR A 349 19.05 -11.92 15.95
C TYR A 349 19.52 -13.00 16.91
N GLU A 350 18.81 -13.18 18.03
CA GLU A 350 19.13 -14.25 18.96
C GLU A 350 18.93 -15.63 18.32
N VAL A 351 17.81 -15.86 17.66
CA VAL A 351 17.53 -17.10 16.92
C VAL A 351 18.59 -17.33 15.84
N MET A 352 18.90 -16.33 15.01
CA MET A 352 19.95 -16.42 13.99
C MET A 352 21.32 -16.76 14.59
N SER A 353 21.67 -16.17 15.73
CA SER A 353 22.93 -16.47 16.45
C SER A 353 22.97 -17.92 16.95
N ARG A 354 21.87 -18.44 17.52
CA ARG A 354 21.77 -19.84 17.96
C ARG A 354 21.94 -20.80 16.79
N LEU A 355 21.23 -20.56 15.69
CA LEU A 355 21.27 -21.41 14.49
C LEU A 355 22.64 -21.44 13.81
N THR A 356 23.36 -20.31 13.81
CA THR A 356 24.70 -20.23 13.21
C THR A 356 25.81 -20.80 14.11
N ARG A 357 25.64 -20.77 15.44
CA ARG A 357 26.61 -21.32 16.42
C ARG A 357 26.54 -22.83 16.58
N GLY A 358 25.38 -23.45 16.35
CA GLY A 358 25.10 -24.87 16.59
C GLY A 358 26.00 -25.87 15.85
N SER A 359 26.80 -25.44 14.88
CA SER A 359 27.68 -26.31 14.07
C SER A 359 28.87 -26.92 14.80
N ARG A 360 29.27 -26.41 15.97
CA ARG A 360 30.56 -26.82 16.59
C ARG A 360 30.50 -28.16 17.36
N LYS A 361 29.34 -28.57 17.88
CA LYS A 361 29.23 -29.85 18.62
C LYS A 361 28.99 -31.06 17.72
N GLU A 362 28.32 -30.90 16.57
CA GLU A 362 28.09 -32.00 15.64
C GLU A 362 29.32 -32.31 14.75
N GLN A 363 30.18 -31.32 14.48
CA GLN A 363 31.44 -31.58 13.76
C GLN A 363 32.45 -32.42 14.54
N GLN A 364 32.30 -32.54 15.86
CA GLN A 364 33.19 -33.35 16.71
C GLN A 364 32.79 -34.83 16.77
N VAL A 365 31.63 -35.22 16.22
CA VAL A 365 31.16 -36.61 16.18
C VAL A 365 31.57 -37.32 14.89
N TRP A 366 32.03 -36.55 13.89
CA TRP A 366 32.48 -37.06 12.58
C TRP A 366 33.99 -36.85 12.33
N SER A 367 34.74 -36.43 13.35
CA SER A 367 36.21 -36.36 13.37
C SER A 367 36.74 -37.32 14.41
#